data_AF-B5RDX7-F1
#
_entry.id   AF-B5RDX7-F1
#
_cell.length_a   1.000
_cell.length_b   1.000
_cell.length_c   1.000
_cell.angle_alpha   90.00
_cell.angle_beta   90.00
_cell.angle_gamma   90.00
#
_symmetry.space_group_name_H-M   'P 1'
#
loop_
_entity.id
_entity.type
_entity.pdbx_description
1 polymer ?
#
loop_
_entity_poly.entity_id
_entity_poly.type
_entity_poly.pdbx_seq_one_letter_code
_entity_poly.pdbx_strand_id
1 'polypeptide(L)'
;MKQYLELMQKVLDEGTQKNDRTGTGTLSIFGHQMRFNLQEGFPLVTTKRCHLRSIIHELLWFLQGDTNIAYLHENNVTIWDEWADENGDLGPVYGKQWRAWPTPDGRHIDQIATVLSQLKNDPDSRRIIVSAWNVGELDKMALAPCHAFFQFYVADGKLSCQLYQRSCDVFLGLPFNIASYALLVHMMAQQCDLDVGDFVWTGGDTHLYSNHMEQTHLQLSREPRALPKLVIKRKPDSLFDYRFDDFEIEGYDPHPGIKAPVAI
;
A
#
# COMPACT_ATOMS: atom_id res chain seq x y z
N MET A 1 -13.65 -7.89 4.19
CA MET A 1 -13.90 -6.49 4.59
C MET A 1 -15.08 -5.98 3.79
N LYS A 2 -16.04 -5.34 4.45
CA LYS A 2 -17.27 -4.84 3.80
C LYS A 2 -16.96 -3.77 2.76
N GLN A 3 -16.17 -2.76 3.15
CA GLN A 3 -15.78 -1.62 2.31
C GLN A 3 -15.15 -2.06 0.98
N TYR A 4 -14.24 -3.04 1.02
CA TYR A 4 -13.57 -3.57 -0.18
C TYR A 4 -14.54 -4.28 -1.15
N LEU A 5 -15.49 -5.07 -0.62
CA LEU A 5 -16.48 -5.75 -1.46
C LEU A 5 -17.51 -4.76 -2.03
N GLU A 6 -17.90 -3.75 -1.24
CA GLU A 6 -18.76 -2.66 -1.71
C GLU A 6 -18.11 -1.88 -2.85
N LEU A 7 -16.80 -1.60 -2.77
CA LEU A 7 -16.06 -1.02 -3.90
C LEU A 7 -16.06 -1.94 -5.11
N MET A 8 -15.78 -3.23 -4.92
CA MET A 8 -15.75 -4.20 -6.01
C MET A 8 -17.11 -4.28 -6.73
N GLN A 9 -18.20 -4.35 -5.98
CA GLN A 9 -19.57 -4.32 -6.51
C GLN A 9 -19.87 -2.99 -7.22
N LYS A 10 -19.47 -1.86 -6.62
CA LYS A 10 -19.63 -0.54 -7.23
C LYS A 10 -18.93 -0.44 -8.59
N VAL A 11 -17.71 -0.98 -8.73
CA VAL A 11 -17.02 -1.00 -10.03
C VAL A 11 -17.79 -1.85 -11.04
N LEU A 12 -18.38 -2.97 -10.64
CA LEU A 12 -19.22 -3.80 -11.52
C LEU A 12 -20.51 -3.08 -11.96
N ASP A 13 -21.16 -2.35 -11.05
CA ASP A 13 -22.46 -1.74 -11.31
C ASP A 13 -22.36 -0.39 -12.04
N GLU A 14 -21.37 0.43 -11.67
CA GLU A 14 -21.22 1.81 -12.14
C GLU A 14 -20.06 2.02 -13.11
N GLY A 15 -19.15 1.04 -13.22
CA GLY A 15 -17.95 1.20 -14.01
C GLY A 15 -18.23 1.26 -15.51
N THR A 16 -17.40 2.03 -16.21
CA THR A 16 -17.43 2.13 -17.66
C THR A 16 -16.26 1.36 -18.28
N GLN A 17 -16.47 0.78 -19.46
CA GLN A 17 -15.41 0.08 -20.18
C GLN A 17 -14.32 1.07 -20.59
N LYS A 18 -13.07 0.74 -20.29
CA LYS A 18 -11.90 1.54 -20.68
C LYS A 18 -10.77 0.63 -21.14
N ASN A 19 -10.18 0.97 -22.27
CA ASN A 19 -8.89 0.41 -22.66
C ASN A 19 -7.80 0.90 -21.71
N ASP A 20 -6.72 0.13 -21.60
CA ASP A 20 -5.58 0.43 -20.73
C ASP A 20 -4.26 0.11 -21.44
N ARG A 21 -3.13 0.46 -20.81
CA ARG A 21 -1.80 0.31 -21.44
C ARG A 21 -1.41 -1.13 -21.76
N THR A 22 -1.99 -2.11 -21.05
CA THR A 22 -1.70 -3.54 -21.24
C THR A 22 -2.49 -4.13 -22.41
N GLY A 23 -3.52 -3.42 -22.90
CA GLY A 23 -4.44 -3.91 -23.93
C GLY A 23 -5.49 -4.90 -23.41
N THR A 24 -5.54 -5.17 -22.11
CA THR A 24 -6.49 -6.12 -21.50
C THR A 24 -7.91 -5.55 -21.44
N GLY A 25 -8.04 -4.25 -21.21
CA GLY A 25 -9.31 -3.59 -20.96
C GLY A 25 -9.78 -3.75 -19.52
N THR A 26 -10.55 -2.76 -19.06
CA THR A 26 -10.97 -2.62 -17.67
C THR A 26 -12.42 -2.15 -17.59
N LEU A 27 -13.03 -2.42 -16.44
CA LEU A 27 -14.21 -1.70 -15.96
C LEU A 27 -13.75 -0.73 -14.88
N SER A 28 -14.04 0.56 -15.03
CA SER A 28 -13.39 1.61 -14.24
C SER A 28 -14.37 2.68 -13.75
N ILE A 29 -14.15 3.14 -12.53
CA ILE A 29 -14.74 4.35 -11.95
C ILE A 29 -13.63 5.35 -11.63
N PHE A 30 -13.99 6.63 -11.47
CA PHE A 30 -13.04 7.68 -11.11
C PHE A 30 -13.46 8.41 -9.85
N GLY A 31 -12.64 8.31 -8.81
CA GLY A 31 -12.95 8.86 -7.48
C GLY A 31 -13.69 7.87 -6.60
N HIS A 32 -13.04 7.43 -5.53
CA HIS A 32 -13.67 6.65 -4.46
C HIS A 32 -12.91 6.87 -3.14
N GLN A 33 -13.58 6.69 -2.00
CA GLN A 33 -12.94 6.75 -0.70
C GLN A 33 -13.48 5.67 0.24
N MET A 34 -12.57 5.00 0.94
CA MET A 34 -12.86 4.04 2.00
C MET A 34 -12.14 4.44 3.29
N ARG A 35 -12.67 4.02 4.43
CA ARG A 35 -12.07 4.22 5.75
C ARG A 35 -12.00 2.90 6.51
N PHE A 36 -10.88 2.69 7.18
CA PHE A 36 -10.61 1.53 8.02
C PHE A 36 -10.16 2.01 9.40
N ASN A 37 -11.01 1.83 10.41
CA ASN A 37 -10.63 2.08 11.80
C ASN A 37 -9.68 0.97 12.25
N LEU A 38 -8.40 1.29 12.43
CA LEU A 38 -7.37 0.29 12.73
C LEU A 38 -7.48 -0.26 14.16
N GLN A 39 -8.33 0.34 15.00
CA GLN A 39 -8.65 -0.19 16.33
C GLN A 39 -9.63 -1.38 16.27
N GLU A 40 -10.39 -1.54 15.18
CA GLU A 40 -11.33 -2.65 14.98
C GLU A 40 -10.65 -3.95 14.48
N GLY A 41 -9.41 -3.85 14.03
CA GLY A 41 -8.61 -4.96 13.52
C GLY A 41 -7.72 -4.53 12.35
N PHE A 42 -6.77 -5.39 11.99
CA PHE A 42 -5.87 -5.14 10.88
C PHE A 42 -6.61 -5.41 9.54
N PRO A 43 -6.68 -4.43 8.62
CA PRO A 43 -7.52 -4.52 7.41
C PRO A 43 -6.91 -5.40 6.31
N LEU A 44 -6.76 -6.70 6.60
CA LEU A 44 -6.34 -7.71 5.64
C LEU A 44 -7.56 -8.41 5.06
N VAL A 45 -7.65 -8.50 3.73
CA VAL A 45 -8.79 -9.15 3.07
C VAL A 45 -8.92 -10.60 3.53
N THR A 46 -10.14 -10.98 3.92
CA THR A 46 -10.47 -12.33 4.40
C THR A 46 -11.24 -13.16 3.38
N THR A 47 -11.84 -12.55 2.35
CA THR A 47 -12.61 -13.27 1.31
C THR A 47 -11.73 -13.94 0.26
N LYS A 48 -10.41 -13.75 0.35
CA LYS A 48 -9.38 -14.59 -0.25
C LYS A 48 -8.11 -14.50 0.60
N ARG A 49 -7.26 -15.52 0.56
CA ARG A 49 -5.94 -15.49 1.21
C ARG A 49 -5.00 -14.50 0.51
N CYS A 50 -4.46 -13.55 1.26
CA CYS A 50 -3.43 -12.61 0.81
C CYS A 50 -2.03 -13.11 1.18
N HIS A 51 -1.03 -12.79 0.36
CA HIS A 51 0.36 -13.19 0.60
C HIS A 51 1.08 -12.17 1.50
N LEU A 52 0.81 -12.25 2.81
CA LEU A 52 1.32 -11.31 3.82
C LEU A 52 2.84 -11.15 3.79
N ARG A 53 3.59 -12.22 3.50
CA ARG A 53 5.05 -12.19 3.44
C ARG A 53 5.55 -11.12 2.46
N SER A 54 4.98 -11.10 1.25
CA SER A 54 5.34 -10.10 0.24
C SER A 54 4.99 -8.68 0.68
N ILE A 55 3.84 -8.47 1.33
CA ILE A 55 3.42 -7.15 1.82
C ILE A 55 4.42 -6.58 2.83
N ILE A 56 4.85 -7.40 3.80
CA ILE A 56 5.80 -6.96 4.83
C ILE A 56 7.17 -6.67 4.22
N HIS A 57 7.72 -7.60 3.43
CA HIS A 57 9.04 -7.39 2.84
C HIS A 57 9.07 -6.20 1.88
N GLU A 58 8.03 -5.99 1.08
CA GLU A 58 7.92 -4.82 0.21
C GLU A 58 7.94 -3.51 1.00
N LEU A 59 7.17 -3.43 2.10
CA LEU A 59 7.19 -2.22 2.93
C LEU A 59 8.57 -1.98 3.58
N LEU A 60 9.21 -3.03 4.08
CA LEU A 60 10.57 -2.93 4.63
C LEU A 60 11.56 -2.47 3.56
N TRP A 61 11.46 -3.00 2.34
CA TRP A 61 12.27 -2.61 1.20
C TRP A 61 12.08 -1.13 0.82
N PHE A 62 10.83 -0.65 0.75
CA PHE A 62 10.55 0.78 0.56
C PHE A 62 11.16 1.63 1.67
N LEU A 63 11.03 1.20 2.92
CA LEU A 63 11.59 1.93 4.07
C LEU A 63 13.11 1.95 4.05
N GLN A 64 13.80 0.97 3.47
CA GLN A 64 15.25 1.01 3.27
C GLN A 64 15.71 1.94 2.14
N GLY A 65 14.77 2.42 1.32
CA GLY A 65 15.07 3.30 0.20
C GLY A 65 15.59 2.56 -1.04
N ASP A 66 15.57 1.23 -1.00
CA ASP A 66 16.05 0.37 -2.08
C ASP A 66 15.05 0.35 -3.24
N THR A 67 15.58 0.14 -4.45
CA THR A 67 14.84 0.08 -5.71
C THR A 67 15.28 -1.09 -6.60
N ASN A 68 16.20 -1.93 -6.12
CA ASN A 68 16.59 -3.17 -6.78
C ASN A 68 15.87 -4.38 -6.14
N ILE A 69 15.46 -5.35 -6.95
CA ILE A 69 14.68 -6.50 -6.48
C ILE A 69 15.51 -7.58 -5.78
N ALA A 70 16.84 -7.46 -5.68
CA ALA A 70 17.70 -8.45 -5.03
C ALA A 70 17.26 -8.79 -3.60
N TYR A 71 16.97 -7.77 -2.77
CA TYR A 71 16.43 -8.00 -1.42
C TYR A 71 15.09 -8.76 -1.44
N LEU A 72 14.22 -8.47 -2.41
CA LEU A 72 12.94 -9.15 -2.55
C LEU A 72 13.17 -10.62 -2.92
N HIS A 73 14.09 -10.91 -3.85
CA HIS A 73 14.47 -12.26 -4.26
C HIS A 73 15.08 -13.07 -3.12
N GLU A 74 15.99 -12.49 -2.35
CA GLU A 74 16.56 -13.10 -1.13
C GLU A 74 15.48 -13.54 -0.13
N ASN A 75 14.32 -12.88 -0.16
CA ASN A 75 13.19 -13.15 0.72
C ASN A 75 12.03 -13.90 0.05
N ASN A 76 12.24 -14.45 -1.15
CA ASN A 76 11.25 -15.18 -1.95
C ASN A 76 10.02 -14.33 -2.30
N VAL A 77 10.23 -13.07 -2.65
CA VAL A 77 9.21 -12.13 -3.10
C VAL A 77 9.48 -11.76 -4.55
N THR A 78 8.51 -12.03 -5.43
CA THR A 78 8.63 -11.87 -6.90
C THR A 78 7.61 -10.89 -7.48
N ILE A 79 6.99 -10.04 -6.63
CA ILE A 79 5.86 -9.18 -7.04
C ILE A 79 6.29 -7.98 -7.90
N TRP A 80 7.59 -7.80 -8.13
CA TRP A 80 8.17 -6.71 -8.92
C TRP A 80 8.93 -7.20 -10.16
N ASP A 81 8.97 -8.53 -10.39
CA ASP A 81 9.82 -9.17 -11.39
C ASP A 81 9.46 -8.73 -12.80
N GLU A 82 8.18 -8.56 -13.10
CA GLU A 82 7.69 -8.20 -14.44
C GLU A 82 8.09 -6.79 -14.89
N TRP A 83 8.57 -5.94 -13.97
CA TRP A 83 8.93 -4.55 -14.24
C TRP A 83 10.41 -4.24 -14.13
N ALA A 84 11.20 -5.14 -13.55
CA ALA A 84 12.63 -4.92 -13.37
C ALA A 84 13.40 -5.13 -14.68
N ASP A 85 14.50 -4.41 -14.83
CA ASP A 85 15.43 -4.63 -15.93
C ASP A 85 16.30 -5.90 -15.71
N GLU A 86 17.24 -6.16 -16.62
CA GLU A 86 18.13 -7.32 -16.56
C GLU A 86 19.04 -7.36 -15.32
N ASN A 87 19.23 -6.23 -14.63
CA ASN A 87 20.02 -6.11 -13.42
C ASN A 87 19.15 -6.08 -12.15
N GLY A 88 17.82 -6.17 -12.31
CA GLY A 88 16.86 -6.12 -11.21
C GLY A 88 16.48 -4.70 -10.79
N ASP A 89 16.84 -3.67 -11.55
CA ASP A 89 16.56 -2.28 -11.21
C ASP A 89 15.19 -1.81 -11.74
N LEU A 90 14.47 -1.04 -10.91
CA LEU A 90 13.16 -0.46 -11.25
C LEU A 90 13.24 1.05 -11.54
N GLY A 91 14.44 1.63 -11.50
CA GLY A 91 14.63 3.07 -11.49
C GLY A 91 14.21 3.71 -10.17
N PRO A 92 13.99 5.05 -10.13
CA PRO A 92 13.80 5.79 -8.89
C PRO A 92 12.35 5.69 -8.34
N VAL A 93 11.86 4.47 -8.12
CA VAL A 93 10.51 4.21 -7.58
C VAL A 93 10.43 4.53 -6.07
N TYR A 94 9.34 4.11 -5.42
CA TYR A 94 8.91 4.52 -4.07
C TYR A 94 10.04 4.67 -3.04
N GLY A 95 10.86 3.63 -2.82
CA GLY A 95 11.91 3.66 -1.80
C GLY A 95 12.83 4.87 -1.96
N LYS A 96 13.34 5.09 -3.17
CA LYS A 96 14.18 6.25 -3.48
C LYS A 96 13.43 7.56 -3.22
N GLN A 97 12.17 7.70 -3.65
CA GLN A 97 11.42 8.94 -3.39
C GLN A 97 11.17 9.17 -1.90
N TRP A 98 10.90 8.11 -1.13
CA TRP A 98 10.60 8.19 0.30
C TRP A 98 11.82 8.56 1.13
N ARG A 99 13.00 8.02 0.78
CA ARG A 99 14.23 8.14 1.59
C ARG A 99 15.27 9.10 1.03
N ALA A 100 15.23 9.40 -0.26
CA ALA A 100 16.25 10.19 -0.95
C ALA A 100 15.68 10.98 -2.13
N TRP A 101 14.65 11.80 -1.90
CA TRP A 101 14.08 12.65 -2.94
C TRP A 101 15.13 13.68 -3.43
N PRO A 102 15.54 13.65 -4.72
CA PRO A 102 16.57 14.57 -5.21
C PRO A 102 16.05 15.99 -5.38
N THR A 103 16.87 16.98 -5.06
CA THR A 103 16.56 18.41 -5.24
C THR A 103 17.44 19.05 -6.33
N PRO A 104 17.01 20.17 -6.95
CA PRO A 104 17.80 20.84 -7.99
C PRO A 104 19.18 21.34 -7.54
N ASP A 105 19.38 21.56 -6.24
CA ASP A 105 20.65 21.99 -5.63
C ASP A 105 21.53 20.80 -5.18
N GLY A 106 21.17 19.57 -5.56
CA GLY A 106 21.98 18.36 -5.31
C GLY A 106 21.79 17.70 -3.94
N ARG A 107 20.88 18.20 -3.11
CA ARG A 107 20.49 17.53 -1.85
C ARG A 107 19.58 16.34 -2.13
N HIS A 108 19.43 15.50 -1.11
CA HIS A 108 18.43 14.44 -1.06
C HIS A 108 17.61 14.61 0.22
N ILE A 109 16.29 14.55 0.11
CA ILE A 109 15.37 14.71 1.23
C ILE A 109 14.83 13.34 1.66
N ASP A 110 15.07 12.96 2.91
CA ASP A 110 14.42 11.83 3.55
C ASP A 110 13.04 12.26 4.06
N GLN A 111 12.00 11.98 3.26
CA GLN A 111 10.63 12.38 3.57
C GLN A 111 10.07 11.60 4.76
N ILE A 112 10.46 10.32 4.92
CA ILE A 112 10.01 9.48 6.04
C ILE A 112 10.58 9.98 7.35
N ALA A 113 11.89 10.27 7.41
CA ALA A 113 12.51 10.87 8.59
C ALA A 113 11.94 12.25 8.91
N THR A 114 11.66 13.06 7.87
CA THR A 114 11.01 14.38 8.03
C THR A 114 9.65 14.25 8.68
N VAL A 115 8.81 13.35 8.17
CA VAL A 115 7.46 13.11 8.71
C VAL A 115 7.51 12.54 10.13
N LEU A 116 8.44 11.62 10.43
CA LEU A 116 8.58 11.08 11.79
C LEU A 116 8.96 12.19 12.80
N SER A 117 9.84 13.12 12.40
CA SER A 117 10.17 14.29 13.21
C SER A 117 8.98 15.23 13.39
N GLN A 118 8.21 15.48 12.32
CA GLN A 118 7.00 16.33 12.40
C GLN A 118 5.94 15.73 13.32
N LEU A 119 5.68 14.42 13.24
CA LEU A 119 4.72 13.75 14.13
C LEU A 119 5.09 13.88 15.61
N LYS A 120 6.38 13.84 15.93
CA LYS A 120 6.87 13.96 17.31
C LYS A 120 6.86 15.39 17.84
N ASN A 121 7.11 16.37 16.96
CA ASN A 121 7.40 17.75 17.37
C ASN A 121 6.31 18.77 17.02
N ASP A 122 5.47 18.48 16.02
CA ASP A 122 4.40 19.35 15.53
C ASP A 122 3.21 18.49 15.02
N PRO A 123 2.56 17.70 15.90
CA PRO A 123 1.53 16.73 15.52
C PRO A 123 0.27 17.37 14.90
N ASP A 124 0.01 18.65 15.16
CA ASP A 124 -1.12 19.41 14.60
C ASP A 124 -0.85 19.91 13.17
N SER A 125 0.36 19.68 12.65
CA SER A 125 0.76 20.11 11.33
C SER A 125 -0.14 19.53 10.25
N ARG A 126 -0.61 20.39 9.35
CA ARG A 126 -1.40 20.01 8.17
C ARG A 126 -0.50 19.66 6.97
N ARG A 127 0.81 19.49 7.20
CA ARG A 127 1.84 19.32 6.16
C ARG A 127 2.67 18.05 6.33
N ILE A 128 2.19 17.10 7.14
CA ILE A 128 2.87 15.82 7.41
C ILE A 128 2.64 14.88 6.23
N ILE A 129 3.49 15.01 5.21
CA ILE A 129 3.24 14.48 3.86
C ILE A 129 4.47 13.74 3.33
N VAL A 130 4.21 12.68 2.58
CA VAL A 130 5.19 12.04 1.70
C VAL A 130 4.61 11.93 0.29
N SER A 131 5.40 12.31 -0.71
CA SER A 131 5.05 12.16 -2.12
C SER A 131 6.02 11.22 -2.83
N ALA A 132 5.50 10.28 -3.60
CA ALA A 132 6.29 9.51 -4.57
C ALA A 132 6.26 10.16 -5.97
N TRP A 133 5.42 11.17 -6.18
CA TRP A 133 5.19 11.76 -7.50
C TRP A 133 6.26 12.79 -7.89
N ASN A 134 7.47 12.32 -8.16
CA ASN A 134 8.57 13.17 -8.61
C ASN A 134 8.54 13.39 -10.12
N VAL A 135 7.99 14.53 -10.55
CA VAL A 135 7.79 14.89 -11.95
C VAL A 135 9.07 14.77 -12.79
N GLY A 136 10.24 15.12 -12.22
CA GLY A 136 11.53 15.08 -12.92
C GLY A 136 12.20 13.70 -12.99
N GLU A 137 11.58 12.68 -12.40
CA GLU A 137 12.09 11.30 -12.41
C GLU A 137 11.08 10.27 -12.95
N LEU A 138 9.84 10.66 -13.30
CA LEU A 138 8.79 9.72 -13.74
C LEU A 138 9.18 8.89 -14.97
N ASP A 139 9.93 9.47 -15.91
CA ASP A 139 10.39 8.84 -17.15
C ASP A 139 11.49 7.79 -16.93
N LYS A 140 12.11 7.79 -15.75
CA LYS A 140 13.16 6.84 -15.36
C LYS A 140 12.62 5.67 -14.54
N MET A 141 11.35 5.72 -14.13
CA MET A 141 10.73 4.67 -13.31
C MET A 141 10.15 3.60 -14.22
N ALA A 142 10.32 2.32 -13.84
CA ALA A 142 9.71 1.20 -14.54
C ALA A 142 8.18 1.34 -14.65
N LEU A 143 7.56 1.90 -13.60
CA LEU A 143 6.18 2.36 -13.61
C LEU A 143 6.05 3.63 -12.78
N ALA A 144 5.20 4.56 -13.25
CA ALA A 144 4.81 5.70 -12.43
C ALA A 144 4.13 5.24 -11.12
N PRO A 145 4.34 5.90 -9.98
CA PRO A 145 3.82 5.47 -8.68
C PRO A 145 2.29 5.36 -8.68
N CYS A 146 1.74 4.19 -8.33
CA CYS A 146 0.29 4.00 -8.19
C CYS A 146 -0.21 4.67 -6.90
N HIS A 147 0.46 4.38 -5.78
CA HIS A 147 0.24 5.03 -4.48
C HIS A 147 1.12 6.28 -4.39
N ALA A 148 0.58 7.40 -4.88
CA ALA A 148 1.36 8.56 -5.31
C ALA A 148 1.69 9.52 -4.16
N PHE A 149 0.80 9.65 -3.19
CA PHE A 149 0.86 10.67 -2.15
C PHE A 149 0.14 10.20 -0.89
N PHE A 150 0.70 10.44 0.28
CA PHE A 150 0.00 10.19 1.54
C PHE A 150 0.28 11.26 2.58
N GLN A 151 -0.70 11.46 3.46
CA GLN A 151 -0.69 12.44 4.52
C GLN A 151 -1.03 11.79 5.85
N PHE A 152 -0.31 12.16 6.90
CA PHE A 152 -0.64 11.78 8.27
C PHE A 152 -1.40 12.88 9.00
N TYR A 153 -2.12 12.47 10.04
CA TYR A 153 -2.92 13.33 10.89
C TYR A 153 -2.93 12.78 12.31
N VAL A 154 -2.79 13.64 13.31
CA VAL A 154 -2.90 13.27 14.72
C VAL A 154 -4.06 14.03 15.36
N ALA A 155 -4.90 13.30 16.10
CA ALA A 155 -5.90 13.86 17.00
C ALA A 155 -6.18 12.88 18.12
N ASP A 156 -6.43 13.39 19.32
CA ASP A 156 -6.77 12.58 20.51
C ASP A 156 -5.77 11.43 20.77
N GLY A 157 -4.48 11.68 20.52
CA GLY A 157 -3.41 10.68 20.68
C GLY A 157 -3.37 9.57 19.62
N LYS A 158 -4.17 9.68 18.55
CA LYS A 158 -4.30 8.66 17.49
C LYS A 158 -3.71 9.14 16.16
N LEU A 159 -2.88 8.29 15.56
CA LEU A 159 -2.30 8.51 14.23
C LEU A 159 -3.21 7.95 13.13
N SER A 160 -3.67 8.82 12.24
CA SER A 160 -4.36 8.44 11.00
C SER A 160 -3.49 8.71 9.78
N CYS A 161 -3.78 8.02 8.67
CA CYS A 161 -3.12 8.25 7.39
C CYS A 161 -4.13 8.20 6.25
N GLN A 162 -4.04 9.17 5.34
CA GLN A 162 -4.77 9.15 4.08
C GLN A 162 -3.82 8.89 2.91
N LEU A 163 -4.14 7.89 2.08
CA LEU A 163 -3.47 7.62 0.82
C LEU A 163 -4.29 8.18 -0.34
N TYR A 164 -3.63 8.85 -1.28
CA TYR A 164 -4.12 9.06 -2.64
C TYR A 164 -3.44 8.08 -3.62
N GLN A 165 -4.22 7.12 -4.10
CA GLN A 165 -3.81 6.13 -5.07
C GLN A 165 -4.39 6.49 -6.44
N ARG A 166 -3.54 7.02 -7.34
CA ARG A 166 -3.98 7.55 -8.64
C ARG A 166 -4.57 6.48 -9.58
N SER A 167 -4.15 5.23 -9.40
CA SER A 167 -4.52 4.09 -10.24
C SER A 167 -4.52 2.83 -9.38
N CYS A 168 -5.62 2.08 -9.45
CA CYS A 168 -5.87 0.96 -8.55
C CYS A 168 -6.47 -0.23 -9.29
N ASP A 169 -5.67 -1.29 -9.45
CA ASP A 169 -6.18 -2.63 -9.68
C ASP A 169 -6.87 -3.11 -8.38
N VAL A 170 -8.21 -3.17 -8.43
CA VAL A 170 -9.04 -3.55 -7.27
C VAL A 170 -8.84 -5.01 -6.89
N PHE A 171 -8.60 -5.91 -7.85
CA PHE A 171 -8.55 -7.33 -7.54
C PHE A 171 -7.18 -7.74 -6.99
N LEU A 172 -6.08 -7.46 -7.69
CA LEU A 172 -4.74 -7.89 -7.26
C LEU A 172 -4.07 -6.88 -6.33
N GLY A 173 -4.04 -5.60 -6.72
CA GLY A 173 -3.23 -4.59 -6.05
C GLY A 173 -3.82 -4.10 -4.73
N LEU A 174 -5.10 -3.72 -4.73
CA LEU A 174 -5.73 -3.03 -3.59
C LEU A 174 -5.64 -3.79 -2.24
N PRO A 175 -5.81 -5.12 -2.17
CA PRO A 175 -5.60 -5.86 -0.92
C PRO A 175 -4.19 -5.69 -0.34
N PHE A 176 -3.16 -5.63 -1.20
CA PHE A 176 -1.78 -5.38 -0.78
C PHE A 176 -1.60 -3.94 -0.32
N ASN A 177 -2.16 -2.97 -1.07
CA ASN A 177 -2.01 -1.56 -0.75
C ASN A 177 -2.66 -1.20 0.60
N ILE A 178 -3.87 -1.72 0.89
CA ILE A 178 -4.54 -1.48 2.18
C ILE A 178 -3.70 -2.02 3.34
N ALA A 179 -3.21 -3.26 3.22
CA ALA A 179 -2.43 -3.89 4.27
C ALA A 179 -1.05 -3.22 4.47
N SER A 180 -0.38 -2.82 3.39
CA SER A 180 0.92 -2.13 3.44
C SER A 180 0.82 -0.79 4.16
N TYR A 181 -0.15 0.05 3.80
CA TYR A 181 -0.33 1.35 4.45
C TYR A 181 -0.88 1.23 5.88
N ALA A 182 -1.75 0.26 6.16
CA ALA A 182 -2.15 -0.02 7.54
C ALA A 182 -0.94 -0.41 8.40
N LEU A 183 -0.07 -1.30 7.89
CA LEU A 183 1.16 -1.69 8.58
C LEU A 183 2.08 -0.49 8.83
N LEU A 184 2.26 0.38 7.83
CA LEU A 184 3.02 1.62 7.97
C LEU A 184 2.45 2.52 9.09
N VAL A 185 1.13 2.68 9.18
CA VAL A 185 0.50 3.46 10.28
C VAL A 185 0.82 2.85 11.63
N HIS A 186 0.71 1.53 11.79
CA HIS A 186 1.05 0.86 13.05
C HIS A 186 2.54 1.06 13.44
N MET A 187 3.46 0.94 12.48
CA MET A 187 4.90 1.16 12.72
C MET A 187 5.19 2.61 13.12
N MET A 188 4.63 3.57 12.38
CA MET A 188 4.77 5.01 12.64
C MET A 188 4.17 5.39 14.01
N ALA A 189 2.99 4.88 14.34
CA ALA A 189 2.33 5.14 15.61
C ALA A 189 3.18 4.61 16.79
N GLN A 190 3.71 3.38 16.69
CA GLN A 190 4.59 2.82 17.72
C GLN A 190 5.87 3.66 17.91
N GLN A 191 6.46 4.16 16.83
CA GLN A 191 7.67 5.00 16.89
C GLN A 191 7.42 6.41 17.43
N CYS A 192 6.17 6.86 17.44
CA CYS A 192 5.73 8.17 17.96
C CYS A 192 5.00 8.08 19.30
N ASP A 193 4.90 6.89 19.91
CA ASP A 193 4.14 6.66 21.15
C ASP A 193 2.67 7.11 21.05
N LEU A 194 2.06 6.86 19.88
CA LEU A 194 0.66 7.13 19.57
C LEU A 194 -0.14 5.84 19.43
N ASP A 195 -1.45 5.93 19.65
CA ASP A 195 -2.40 4.90 19.24
C ASP A 195 -2.64 4.96 17.73
N VAL A 196 -3.20 3.89 17.15
CA VAL A 196 -3.66 3.91 15.76
C VAL A 196 -5.07 4.51 15.65
N GLY A 197 -5.28 5.33 14.62
CA GLY A 197 -6.56 5.87 14.20
C GLY A 197 -7.06 5.21 12.92
N ASP A 198 -7.39 6.02 11.92
CA ASP A 198 -7.94 5.54 10.66
C ASP A 198 -6.88 5.44 9.55
N PHE A 199 -6.97 4.39 8.75
CA PHE A 199 -6.46 4.40 7.39
C PHE A 199 -7.58 4.83 6.42
N VAL A 200 -7.38 5.94 5.72
CA VAL A 200 -8.29 6.47 4.72
C VAL A 200 -7.69 6.21 3.33
N TRP A 201 -8.35 5.39 2.54
CA TRP A 201 -7.92 5.11 1.18
C TRP A 201 -8.73 5.98 0.20
N THR A 202 -8.06 6.74 -0.67
CA THR A 202 -8.69 7.50 -1.76
C THR A 202 -8.15 7.02 -3.10
N GLY A 203 -9.05 6.64 -4.01
CA GLY A 203 -8.72 6.21 -5.37
C GLY A 203 -8.98 7.28 -6.43
N GLY A 204 -8.08 7.37 -7.41
CA GLY A 204 -8.28 8.04 -8.70
C GLY A 204 -9.01 7.11 -9.67
N ASP A 205 -8.31 6.65 -10.71
CA ASP A 205 -8.82 5.57 -11.59
C ASP A 205 -8.81 4.25 -10.83
N THR A 206 -10.00 3.73 -10.54
CA THR A 206 -10.20 2.52 -9.75
C THR A 206 -10.91 1.49 -10.60
N HIS A 207 -10.26 0.36 -10.85
CA HIS A 207 -10.68 -0.53 -11.92
C HIS A 207 -10.55 -2.02 -11.59
N LEU A 208 -11.37 -2.80 -12.28
CA LEU A 208 -11.27 -4.26 -12.39
C LEU A 208 -10.84 -4.61 -13.82
N TYR A 209 -9.78 -5.40 -13.96
CA TYR A 209 -9.40 -5.92 -15.27
C TYR A 209 -10.44 -6.89 -15.82
N SER A 210 -10.68 -6.84 -17.12
CA SER A 210 -11.67 -7.66 -17.81
C SER A 210 -11.45 -9.17 -17.59
N ASN A 211 -10.18 -9.60 -17.45
CA ASN A 211 -9.78 -10.98 -17.20
C ASN A 211 -9.82 -11.39 -15.70
N HIS A 212 -10.31 -10.52 -14.81
CA HIS A 212 -10.50 -10.80 -13.37
C HIS A 212 -11.97 -10.94 -12.97
N MET A 213 -12.91 -10.90 -13.92
CA MET A 213 -14.34 -10.82 -13.62
C MET A 213 -14.88 -12.08 -12.92
N GLU A 214 -14.49 -13.28 -13.37
CA GLU A 214 -14.91 -14.54 -12.72
C GLU A 214 -14.42 -14.61 -11.26
N GLN A 215 -13.16 -14.23 -11.03
CA GLN A 215 -12.54 -14.19 -9.71
C GLN A 215 -13.21 -13.16 -8.80
N THR A 216 -13.61 -12.03 -9.37
CA THR A 216 -14.34 -10.95 -8.69
C THR A 216 -15.71 -11.44 -8.24
N HIS A 217 -16.50 -12.05 -9.14
CA HIS A 217 -17.80 -12.62 -8.79
C HIS A 217 -17.69 -13.74 -7.74
N LEU A 218 -16.69 -14.62 -7.86
CA LEU A 218 -16.41 -15.63 -6.86
C LEU A 218 -16.11 -15.00 -5.50
N GLN A 219 -15.28 -13.96 -5.45
CA GLN A 219 -14.94 -13.28 -4.19
C GLN A 219 -16.16 -12.58 -3.57
N LEU A 220 -17.04 -11.99 -4.38
CA LEU A 220 -18.28 -11.33 -3.94
C LEU A 220 -19.31 -12.31 -3.34
N SER A 221 -19.28 -13.59 -3.75
CA SER A 221 -20.14 -14.63 -3.17
C SER A 221 -19.74 -15.07 -1.75
N ARG A 222 -18.61 -14.57 -1.21
CA ARG A 222 -18.07 -14.99 0.08
C ARG A 222 -18.35 -13.95 1.14
N GLU A 223 -18.90 -14.40 2.27
CA GLU A 223 -19.05 -13.56 3.45
C GLU A 223 -17.67 -13.20 4.05
N PRO A 224 -17.43 -11.92 4.42
CA PRO A 224 -16.27 -11.53 5.20
C PRO A 224 -16.14 -12.34 6.51
N ARG A 225 -14.91 -12.64 6.90
CA ARG A 225 -14.60 -13.19 8.24
C ARG A 225 -14.11 -12.05 9.13
N ALA A 226 -13.94 -12.34 10.43
CA ALA A 226 -13.38 -11.38 11.38
C ALA A 226 -12.03 -10.83 10.90
N LEU A 227 -11.79 -9.55 11.16
CA LEU A 227 -10.49 -8.95 10.90
C LEU A 227 -9.45 -9.60 11.82
N PRO A 228 -8.25 -9.92 11.30
CA PRO A 228 -7.18 -10.39 12.15
C PRO A 228 -6.60 -9.25 13.00
N LYS A 229 -5.72 -9.59 13.93
CA LYS A 229 -5.01 -8.63 14.78
C LYS A 229 -3.54 -8.58 14.41
N LEU A 230 -2.99 -7.38 14.23
CA LEU A 230 -1.54 -7.19 14.12
C LEU A 230 -0.90 -7.16 15.50
N VAL A 231 0.15 -7.94 15.67
CA VAL A 231 1.04 -7.94 16.83
C VAL A 231 2.43 -7.51 16.36
N ILE A 232 2.92 -6.41 16.92
CA ILE A 232 4.31 -5.98 16.75
C ILE A 232 5.08 -6.43 17.99
N LYS A 233 5.94 -7.43 17.84
CA LYS A 233 6.63 -8.13 18.94
C LYS A 233 7.73 -7.33 19.60
N ARG A 234 8.26 -6.34 18.87
CA ARG A 234 9.41 -5.55 19.29
C ARG A 234 9.23 -4.10 18.86
N LYS A 235 9.59 -3.16 19.74
CA LYS A 235 9.78 -1.75 19.40
C LYS A 235 11.28 -1.52 19.10
N PRO A 236 11.70 -1.42 17.83
CA PRO A 236 13.07 -1.03 17.48
C PRO A 236 13.39 0.42 17.87
N ASP A 237 14.68 0.76 17.91
CA ASP A 237 15.18 2.10 18.20
C ASP A 237 14.77 3.13 17.13
N SER A 238 14.58 2.69 15.88
CA SER A 238 14.06 3.51 14.79
C SER A 238 13.06 2.78 13.91
N LEU A 239 12.31 3.55 13.12
CA LEU A 239 11.40 3.04 12.08
C LEU A 239 12.10 2.16 11.03
N PHE A 240 13.41 2.31 10.86
CA PHE A 240 14.17 1.61 9.82
C PHE A 240 14.78 0.29 10.31
N ASP A 241 14.67 -0.02 11.61
CA ASP A 241 15.26 -1.22 12.19
C ASP A 241 14.24 -2.36 12.42
N TYR A 242 13.02 -2.23 11.88
CA TYR A 242 12.06 -3.33 11.88
C TYR A 242 12.53 -4.48 10.99
N ARG A 243 12.18 -5.70 11.39
CA ARG A 243 12.49 -6.95 10.70
C ARG A 243 11.20 -7.71 10.44
N PHE A 244 11.23 -8.61 9.47
CA PHE A 244 10.09 -9.46 9.13
C PHE A 244 9.49 -10.16 10.37
N ASP A 245 10.35 -10.72 11.22
CA ASP A 245 9.94 -11.48 12.41
C ASP A 245 9.32 -10.63 13.53
N ASP A 246 9.40 -9.29 13.44
CA ASP A 246 8.77 -8.40 14.41
C ASP A 246 7.24 -8.36 14.25
N PHE A 247 6.70 -8.88 13.14
CA PHE A 247 5.28 -8.82 12.81
C PHE A 247 4.62 -10.18 12.87
N GLU A 248 3.47 -10.25 13.53
CA GLU A 248 2.59 -11.41 13.54
C GLU A 248 1.15 -10.99 13.31
N ILE A 249 0.40 -11.80 12.55
CA ILE A 249 -1.01 -11.61 12.32
C ILE A 249 -1.76 -12.75 13.01
N GLU A 250 -2.43 -12.43 14.11
CA GLU A 250 -3.23 -13.38 14.88
C GLU A 250 -4.67 -13.45 14.34
N GLY A 251 -5.27 -14.64 14.39
CA GLY A 251 -6.69 -14.82 14.04
C GLY A 251 -7.02 -14.66 12.55
N TYR A 252 -6.02 -14.72 11.65
CA TYR A 252 -6.28 -14.66 10.22
C TYR A 252 -6.78 -16.00 9.67
N ASP A 253 -8.10 -16.09 9.54
CA ASP A 253 -8.81 -17.22 8.92
C ASP A 253 -9.42 -16.79 7.58
N PRO A 254 -8.64 -16.70 6.49
CA PRO A 254 -9.19 -16.33 5.19
C PRO A 254 -9.87 -17.50 4.48
N HIS A 255 -10.83 -17.16 3.62
CA HIS A 255 -11.28 -18.06 2.56
C HIS A 255 -10.10 -18.47 1.65
N PRO A 256 -10.21 -19.57 0.88
CA PRO A 256 -9.14 -20.02 -0.03
C PRO A 256 -8.66 -18.92 -0.98
N GLY A 257 -7.38 -18.96 -1.36
CA GLY A 257 -6.82 -18.03 -2.34
C GLY A 257 -7.56 -18.09 -3.68
N ILE A 258 -7.55 -16.98 -4.41
CA ILE A 258 -8.11 -16.89 -5.76
C ILE A 258 -6.98 -16.40 -6.67
N LYS A 259 -6.59 -17.23 -7.64
CA LYS A 259 -5.52 -16.89 -8.59
C LYS A 259 -6.08 -16.00 -9.70
N ALA A 260 -5.35 -14.96 -10.08
CA ALA A 260 -5.62 -14.14 -11.25
C ALA A 260 -4.30 -13.75 -11.92
N PRO A 261 -4.26 -13.62 -13.26
CA PRO A 261 -3.06 -13.20 -13.99
C PRO A 261 -2.79 -11.70 -13.78
N VAL A 262 -1.53 -11.31 -13.70
CA VAL A 262 -1.13 -9.90 -13.73
C VAL A 262 -1.30 -9.35 -15.16
N ALA A 263 -1.83 -8.13 -15.30
CA ALA A 263 -1.86 -7.44 -16.57
C ALA A 263 -0.54 -6.70 -16.79
N ILE A 264 0.15 -6.96 -17.91
CA ILE A 264 1.48 -6.42 -18.23
C ILE A 264 1.39 -5.44 -19.41
#